data_AF-A0A6P0JY26-F1
#
_entry.id   AF-A0A6P0JY26-F1
#
_cell.length_a   1.000
_cell.length_b   1.000
_cell.length_c   1.000
_cell.angle_alpha   90.00
_cell.angle_beta   90.00
_cell.angle_gamma   90.00
#
_symmetry.space_group_name_H-M   'P 1'
#
loop_
_entity.id
_entity.type
_entity.pdbx_description
1 polymer ?
#
loop_
_entity_poly.entity_id
_entity_poly.type
_entity_poly.pdbx_seq_one_letter_code
_entity_poly.pdbx_strand_id
1 'polypeptide(L)' 'MLQAKLIDFLQQELSLSADSIALALRQGELTPYLLPMILWQYGLVNLKQLDQIFDWLEAA' A
#
# COMPACT_ATOMS: atom_id res chain seq x y z
N MET A 1 -2.65 -0.84 -14.54
CA MET A 1 -2.93 0.59 -14.27
C MET A 1 -3.25 0.84 -12.80
N LEU A 2 -4.07 0.01 -12.13
CA LEU A 2 -4.40 0.15 -10.70
C LEU A 2 -3.18 0.18 -9.77
N GLN A 3 -2.20 -0.70 -9.99
CA GLN A 3 -0.99 -0.77 -9.17
C GLN A 3 -0.17 0.54 -9.15
N ALA A 4 -0.01 1.19 -10.32
CA ALA A 4 0.72 2.46 -10.41
C ALA A 4 0.00 3.57 -9.62
N LYS A 5 -1.33 3.67 -9.79
CA LYS A 5 -2.16 4.61 -9.03
C LYS A 5 -2.09 4.37 -7.51
N LEU A 6 -2.07 3.10 -7.10
CA LEU A 6 -1.93 2.75 -5.68
C LEU A 6 -0.55 3.18 -5.15
N ILE A 7 0.53 2.93 -5.89
CA ILE A 7 1.87 3.38 -5.50
C ILE A 7 1.92 4.91 -5.37
N ASP A 8 1.33 5.63 -6.32
CA ASP A 8 1.26 7.09 -6.27
C ASP A 8 0.49 7.57 -5.03
N PHE A 9 -0.66 6.96 -4.72
CA PHE A 9 -1.42 7.26 -3.50
C PHE A 9 -0.58 7.01 -2.23
N LEU A 10 0.07 5.85 -2.13
CA LEU A 10 0.91 5.51 -0.98
C LEU A 10 2.05 6.52 -0.78
N GLN A 11 2.67 7.00 -1.87
CA GLN A 11 3.77 7.97 -1.81
C GLN A 11 3.28 9.39 -1.50
N GLN A 12 2.23 9.84 -2.17
CA GLN A 12 1.79 11.24 -2.10
C GLN A 12 0.89 11.48 -0.89
N GLU A 13 -0.10 10.63 -0.66
CA GLU A 13 -1.10 10.84 0.40
C GLU A 13 -0.67 10.25 1.74
N LEU A 14 0.02 9.10 1.73
CA LEU A 14 0.47 8.44 2.96
C LEU A 14 1.95 8.69 3.29
N SER A 15 2.69 9.41 2.43
CA SER A 15 4.11 9.73 2.61
C SER A 15 5.00 8.50 2.85
N LEU A 16 4.63 7.35 2.28
CA LEU A 16 5.47 6.14 2.33
C LEU A 16 6.71 6.32 1.46
N SER A 17 7.86 5.91 2.00
CA SER A 17 9.09 5.89 1.21
C SER A 17 9.02 4.84 0.10
N ALA A 18 9.72 5.11 -1.01
CA ALA A 18 9.87 4.16 -2.10
C ALA A 18 10.47 2.81 -1.62
N ASP A 19 11.37 2.85 -0.65
CA ASP A 19 12.00 1.65 -0.08
C ASP A 19 10.99 0.78 0.68
N SER A 20 10.10 1.38 1.47
CA SER A 20 9.03 0.67 2.18
C SER A 20 8.07 -0.01 1.21
N ILE A 21 7.70 0.69 0.14
CA ILE A 21 6.83 0.15 -0.92
C ILE A 21 7.55 -0.99 -1.66
N ALA A 22 8.82 -0.82 -2.00
CA ALA A 22 9.61 -1.84 -2.67
C ALA A 22 9.79 -3.11 -1.82
N LEU A 23 9.95 -2.96 -0.50
CA LEU A 23 10.02 -4.09 0.43
C LEU A 23 8.73 -4.91 0.39
N ALA A 24 7.57 -4.24 0.45
CA ALA A 24 6.27 -4.90 0.42
C ALA A 24 5.96 -5.55 -0.95
N LEU A 25 6.35 -4.91 -2.05
CA LEU A 25 6.19 -5.44 -3.40
C LEU A 25 7.04 -6.69 -3.70
N ARG A 26 8.19 -6.85 -3.03
CA ARG A 26 9.06 -8.03 -3.18
C ARG A 26 8.53 -9.27 -2.48
N GLN A 27 7.64 -9.09 -1.49
CA GLN A 27 7.11 -10.17 -0.64
C GLN A 27 5.73 -10.65 -1.07
N GLY A 28 4.94 -9.80 -1.73
CA GLY A 28 3.62 -10.18 -2.22
C GLY A 28 3.67 -10.83 -3.59
N GLU A 29 3.01 -11.98 -3.76
CA GLU A 29 2.44 -12.30 -5.08
C GLU A 29 1.59 -11.11 -5.50
N LEU A 30 1.81 -10.63 -6.74
CA LEU A 30 1.36 -9.37 -7.38
C LEU A 30 -0.16 -9.05 -7.32
N THR A 31 -0.78 -9.18 -6.15
CA THR A 31 -2.19 -8.95 -5.91
C THR A 31 -2.32 -7.64 -5.12
N PRO A 32 -2.95 -6.61 -5.70
CA PRO A 32 -3.13 -5.31 -5.05
C PRO A 32 -3.80 -5.40 -3.67
N TYR A 33 -4.61 -6.43 -3.44
CA TYR A 33 -5.31 -6.66 -2.16
C TYR A 33 -4.41 -7.20 -1.04
N LEU A 34 -3.27 -7.83 -1.36
CA LEU A 34 -2.31 -8.30 -0.35
C LEU A 34 -1.33 -7.20 0.08
N LEU A 35 -1.06 -6.21 -0.78
CA LEU A 35 -0.11 -5.15 -0.50
C LEU A 35 -0.44 -4.34 0.78
N PRO A 36 -1.69 -3.90 1.02
CA PRO A 36 -2.05 -3.18 2.25
C PRO A 36 -1.77 -4.02 3.50
N MET A 37 -2.11 -5.31 3.44
CA MET A 37 -1.89 -6.25 4.54
C MET A 37 -0.40 -6.46 4.82
N ILE A 38 0.43 -6.55 3.78
CA ILE A 38 1.89 -6.67 3.92
C ILE A 38 2.47 -5.39 4.54
N LEU A 39 2.05 -4.21 4.07
CA LEU A 39 2.49 -2.94 4.66
C LEU A 39 2.20 -2.89 6.17
N TRP A 40 1.03 -3.36 6.59
CA TRP A 40 0.65 -3.41 8.01
C TRP A 40 1.44 -4.46 8.79
N GLN A 41 1.59 -5.68 8.26
CA GLN A 41 2.33 -6.76 8.91
C GLN A 41 3.81 -6.41 9.17
N TYR A 42 4.41 -5.62 8.28
CA TYR A 42 5.78 -5.13 8.42
C TYR A 42 5.89 -3.84 9.25
N GLY A 43 4.77 -3.31 9.76
CA GLY A 43 4.74 -2.07 10.55
C GLY A 43 5.02 -0.80 9.74
N LEU A 44 4.92 -0.88 8.40
CA LEU A 44 5.14 0.25 7.49
C LEU A 44 3.96 1.22 7.48
N VAL A 45 2.77 0.73 7.85
CA VAL A 45 1.56 1.52 8.06
C VAL A 45 0.88 1.11 9.35
N ASN A 46 0.19 2.06 9.99
CA ASN A 46 -0.68 1.77 11.13
C ASN A 46 -2.10 1.39 10.67
N LEU A 47 -2.95 0.97 11.62
CA LEU A 47 -4.33 0.54 11.30
C LEU A 47 -5.17 1.64 10.63
N LYS A 48 -5.01 2.91 11.04
CA LYS A 48 -5.74 4.03 10.42
C LYS A 48 -5.32 4.24 8.96
N GLN A 49 -4.03 4.13 8.66
CA GLN A 49 -3.53 4.22 7.30
C GLN A 49 -3.94 2.99 6.48
N LEU A 50 -4.01 1.82 7.11
CA LEU A 50 -4.53 0.61 6.47
C LEU A 50 -5.97 0.79 6.00
N ASP A 51 -6.84 1.31 6.88
CA ASP A 51 -8.24 1.62 6.52
C ASP A 51 -8.31 2.60 5.35
N GLN A 52 -7.51 3.67 5.36
CA GLN A 52 -7.45 4.63 4.25
C GLN A 52 -7.04 4.00 2.90
N ILE A 53 -6.14 3.02 2.92
CA ILE A 53 -5.74 2.29 1.71
C ILE A 53 -6.91 1.47 1.17
N PHE A 54 -7.67 0.80 2.05
CA PHE A 54 -8.84 0.03 1.63
C PHE A 54 -9.97 0.92 1.11
N ASP A 55 -10.27 2.03 1.79
CA ASP A 55 -11.26 3.03 1.31
C ASP A 55 -10.91 3.53 -0.10
N TRP A 56 -9.62 3.81 -0.35
CA TRP A 56 -9.15 4.23 -1.67
C TRP A 56 -9.28 3.12 -2.71
N LEU A 57 -8.96 1.87 -2.36
CA LEU A 57 -9.08 0.71 -3.26
C LEU A 57 -10.53 0.41 -3.64
N GLU A 58 -11.50 0.65 -2.75
CA GLU A 58 -12.92 0.49 -3.05
C GLU A 58 -13.46 1.59 -3.98
N ALA A 59 -12.88 2.78 -3.94
CA ALA A 59 -13.30 3.93 -4.73
C ALA A 59 -12.65 4.02 -6.15
N ALA A 60 -11.60 3.23 -6.42
CA ALA A 60 -10.76 3.30 -7.62
C ALA A 60 -11.20 2.37 -8.76
#